data_AF-A0A2N2MQY9-F1
#
_entry.id   AF-A0A2N2MQY9-F1
#
_cell.length_a   1.000
_cell.length_b   1.000
_cell.length_c   1.000
_cell.angle_alpha   90.00
_cell.angle_beta   90.00
_cell.angle_gamma   90.00
#
_symmetry.space_group_name_H-M   'P 1'
#
loop_
_entity.id
_entity.type
_entity.pdbx_description
1 polymer ?
#
loop_
_entity_poly.entity_id
_entity_poly.type
_entity_poly.pdbx_seq_one_letter_code
_entity_poly.pdbx_strand_id
1 'polypeptide(L)'
;MKKRIKTGILFLYILCFPVIALAAGDSRFFGTYCGSYEEKRGLRTYEFTVKATSDYRETSSGNGLVIGHGMVRGEGKNIPFVFSGAVTGRGNVRGSGILGSMEPTFSSASLSDDGNAITIRGMDRTMILKKDRCGNEAPGITIQKPRAGNYPWGDIISFSANVTDREDASFPDSRLVWSSDRDGRLGNGRSIFKNSLSPGRHKISFSATDGGGRISKAAVTITVQNNRPNTPVIEEPSTGPYYEGLGITFRARANDREDGNLTGRLLVWSSSRAGRLGTGSPMIHELAAGEHTITLTATDRAGLSSAVTKRINVRTRPAGNAPPSVTITSPVNYYAMGDNESCVFVAQSSDLEDGRLSGRSLSWKDRYVYRGAEVVRNLGTGESINVSNLPAPVADTRHVITVTATDSGGLTSTNSIVIYVIPGGLI
;
A
#
# COMPACT_ATOMS: atom_id res chain seq x y z
N MET A 1 -58.59 3.76 0.38
CA MET A 1 -57.40 4.54 -0.04
C MET A 1 -56.25 3.57 -0.36
N LYS A 2 -55.82 3.53 -1.63
CA LYS A 2 -54.73 2.66 -2.11
C LYS A 2 -53.38 3.16 -1.55
N LYS A 3 -52.71 2.38 -0.69
CA LYS A 3 -51.33 2.68 -0.24
C LYS A 3 -50.35 2.21 -1.31
N ARG A 4 -49.69 3.18 -1.98
CA ARG A 4 -48.57 2.96 -2.90
C ARG A 4 -47.37 2.40 -2.12
N ILE A 5 -46.86 1.26 -2.58
CA ILE A 5 -45.55 0.74 -2.20
C ILE A 5 -44.52 1.61 -2.94
N LYS A 6 -43.73 2.38 -2.19
CA LYS A 6 -42.54 3.08 -2.70
C LYS A 6 -41.40 2.06 -2.77
N THR A 7 -41.04 1.65 -3.97
CA THR A 7 -39.81 0.88 -4.25
C THR A 7 -38.61 1.82 -4.07
N GLY A 8 -37.82 1.57 -3.02
CA GLY A 8 -36.56 2.28 -2.79
C GLY A 8 -35.51 1.85 -3.81
N ILE A 9 -35.07 2.79 -4.64
CA ILE A 9 -33.96 2.63 -5.57
C ILE A 9 -32.67 2.60 -4.75
N LEU A 10 -32.07 1.41 -4.66
CA LEU A 10 -30.73 1.21 -4.14
C LEU A 10 -29.74 1.81 -5.16
N PHE A 11 -29.13 2.94 -4.82
CA PHE A 11 -28.02 3.52 -5.60
C PHE A 11 -26.80 2.60 -5.46
N LEU A 12 -26.69 1.62 -6.35
CA LEU A 12 -25.45 0.92 -6.61
C LEU A 12 -24.56 1.89 -7.39
N TYR A 13 -23.63 2.54 -6.69
CA TYR A 13 -22.50 3.22 -7.32
C TYR A 13 -21.60 2.16 -7.98
N ILE A 14 -22.05 1.60 -9.11
CA ILE A 14 -21.14 1.04 -10.10
C ILE A 14 -20.37 2.26 -10.58
N LEU A 15 -19.11 2.38 -10.16
CA LEU A 15 -18.12 3.17 -10.87
C LEU A 15 -18.03 2.58 -12.28
N CYS A 16 -18.93 3.04 -13.14
CA CYS A 16 -18.89 2.84 -14.57
C CYS A 16 -17.68 3.66 -15.00
N PHE A 17 -16.51 3.03 -14.99
CA PHE A 17 -15.37 3.55 -15.73
C PHE A 17 -15.91 3.87 -17.12
N PRO A 18 -15.75 5.11 -17.61
CA PRO A 18 -16.26 5.45 -18.91
C PRO A 18 -15.63 4.46 -19.90
N VAL A 19 -16.45 3.91 -20.79
CA VAL A 19 -16.04 3.09 -21.96
C VAL A 19 -14.99 3.82 -22.84
N ILE A 20 -14.71 5.08 -22.52
CA ILE A 20 -13.84 6.04 -23.18
C ILE A 20 -12.36 5.58 -23.21
N ALA A 21 -11.86 4.87 -22.20
CA ALA A 21 -10.44 4.44 -22.19
C ALA A 21 -10.13 3.20 -23.07
N LEU A 22 -11.14 2.55 -23.67
CA LEU A 22 -10.93 1.31 -24.45
C LEU A 22 -10.58 1.56 -25.92
N ALA A 23 -10.92 2.72 -26.48
CA ALA A 23 -10.82 2.94 -27.93
C ALA A 23 -9.41 3.35 -28.39
N ALA A 24 -8.66 4.10 -27.57
CA ALA A 24 -7.25 4.41 -27.80
C ALA A 24 -6.37 3.15 -27.57
N GLY A 25 -6.30 2.30 -28.59
CA GLY A 25 -5.57 1.03 -28.57
C GLY A 25 -6.38 -0.17 -29.04
N ASP A 26 -7.63 0.01 -29.44
CA ASP A 26 -8.42 -1.05 -30.08
C ASP A 26 -7.98 -1.20 -31.54
N SER A 27 -7.14 -2.21 -31.77
CA SER A 27 -6.61 -2.66 -33.07
C SER A 27 -7.64 -2.74 -34.21
N ARG A 28 -8.93 -2.89 -33.90
CA ARG A 28 -9.99 -3.01 -34.90
C ARG A 28 -10.10 -1.75 -35.77
N PHE A 29 -9.81 -0.58 -35.21
CA PHE A 29 -9.98 0.71 -35.90
C PHE A 29 -8.77 1.15 -36.75
N PHE A 30 -7.67 0.40 -36.70
CA PHE A 30 -6.45 0.69 -37.45
C PHE A 30 -6.24 -0.39 -38.51
N GLY A 31 -5.67 -0.05 -39.66
CA GLY A 31 -5.38 -1.07 -40.65
C GLY A 31 -5.18 -0.58 -42.08
N THR A 32 -4.60 -1.45 -42.90
CA THR A 32 -4.65 -1.36 -44.37
C THR A 32 -5.64 -2.41 -44.88
N TYR A 33 -6.54 -2.01 -45.76
CA TYR A 33 -7.58 -2.85 -46.36
C TYR A 33 -7.43 -2.86 -47.86
N CYS A 34 -7.54 -4.05 -48.46
CA CYS A 34 -7.38 -4.22 -49.89
C CYS A 34 -8.55 -4.98 -50.48
N GLY A 35 -8.84 -4.70 -51.73
CA GLY A 35 -9.85 -5.40 -52.50
C GLY A 35 -9.71 -5.06 -53.98
N SER A 36 -10.44 -5.80 -54.79
CA SER A 36 -10.69 -5.45 -56.17
C SER A 36 -12.18 -5.45 -56.42
N TYR A 37 -12.61 -4.68 -57.40
CA TYR A 37 -13.95 -4.79 -57.95
C TYR A 37 -13.87 -4.74 -59.48
N GLU A 38 -14.81 -5.44 -60.10
CA GLU A 38 -14.97 -5.43 -61.55
C GLU A 38 -16.14 -4.53 -61.93
N GLU A 39 -15.96 -3.74 -62.98
CA GLU A 39 -17.01 -2.96 -63.61
C GLU A 39 -17.22 -3.45 -65.04
N LYS A 40 -18.45 -3.85 -65.39
CA LYS A 40 -18.81 -4.13 -66.78
C LYS A 40 -19.32 -2.86 -67.45
N ARG A 41 -18.73 -2.48 -68.59
CA ARG A 41 -19.27 -1.45 -69.48
C ARG A 41 -19.44 -2.03 -70.88
N GLY A 42 -20.69 -2.31 -71.24
CA GLY A 42 -21.00 -3.09 -72.44
C GLY A 42 -20.41 -4.51 -72.36
N LEU A 43 -19.64 -4.90 -73.38
CA LEU A 43 -18.98 -6.21 -73.45
C LEU A 43 -17.62 -6.26 -72.73
N ARG A 44 -17.11 -5.13 -72.21
CA ARG A 44 -15.80 -5.06 -71.55
C ARG A 44 -15.95 -5.11 -70.04
N THR A 45 -15.08 -5.90 -69.40
CA THR A 45 -14.94 -5.96 -67.94
C THR A 45 -13.66 -5.23 -67.56
N TYR A 46 -13.76 -4.34 -66.59
CA TYR A 46 -12.68 -3.49 -66.10
C TYR A 46 -12.37 -3.86 -64.67
N GLU A 47 -11.12 -4.18 -64.36
CA GLU A 47 -10.70 -4.50 -63.00
C GLU A 47 -10.06 -3.28 -62.34
N PHE A 48 -10.49 -3.01 -61.11
CA PHE A 48 -9.94 -1.94 -60.28
C PHE A 48 -9.41 -2.51 -58.99
N THR A 49 -8.20 -2.09 -58.61
CA THR A 49 -7.62 -2.39 -57.30
C THR A 49 -7.84 -1.24 -56.34
N VAL A 50 -8.14 -1.58 -55.10
CA VAL A 50 -8.47 -0.61 -54.05
C VAL A 50 -7.63 -0.90 -52.82
N LYS A 51 -6.90 0.12 -52.37
CA LYS A 51 -6.15 0.10 -51.11
C LYS A 51 -6.64 1.25 -50.25
N ALA A 52 -6.96 0.97 -49.00
CA ALA A 52 -7.42 1.95 -48.03
C ALA A 52 -6.67 1.79 -46.70
N THR A 53 -6.37 2.88 -46.01
CA THR A 53 -5.87 2.85 -44.64
C THR A 53 -6.88 3.51 -43.71
N SER A 54 -6.98 3.06 -42.46
CA SER A 54 -7.80 3.69 -41.43
C SER A 54 -6.98 4.05 -40.20
N ASP A 55 -7.30 5.20 -39.61
CA ASP A 55 -6.74 5.67 -38.36
C ASP A 55 -7.86 6.14 -37.41
N TYR A 56 -7.59 6.07 -36.11
CA TYR A 56 -8.53 6.43 -35.05
C TYR A 56 -8.14 7.77 -34.42
N ARG A 57 -9.11 8.69 -34.33
CA ARG A 57 -8.95 9.97 -33.65
C ARG A 57 -10.05 10.17 -32.62
N GLU A 58 -9.67 10.51 -31.39
CA GLU A 58 -10.62 10.97 -30.37
C GLU A 58 -11.19 12.35 -30.72
N THR A 59 -12.50 12.50 -30.55
CA THR A 59 -13.18 13.80 -30.67
C THR A 59 -13.54 14.34 -29.30
N SER A 60 -13.77 15.66 -29.21
CA SER A 60 -14.15 16.36 -27.97
C SER A 60 -15.47 15.87 -27.35
N SER A 61 -16.31 15.17 -28.12
CA SER A 61 -17.58 14.59 -27.66
C SER A 61 -17.44 13.14 -27.17
N GLY A 62 -16.22 12.58 -27.12
CA GLY A 62 -15.93 11.23 -26.63
C GLY A 62 -16.27 10.10 -27.62
N ASN A 63 -16.86 10.42 -28.77
CA ASN A 63 -17.05 9.45 -29.85
C ASN A 63 -15.80 9.42 -30.73
N GLY A 64 -15.17 8.26 -30.85
CA GLY A 64 -14.04 8.08 -31.76
C GLY A 64 -14.43 8.33 -33.22
N LEU A 65 -13.55 8.95 -33.98
CA LEU A 65 -13.69 9.17 -35.41
C LEU A 65 -12.67 8.29 -36.13
N VAL A 66 -13.14 7.42 -37.01
CA VAL A 66 -12.28 6.68 -37.94
C VAL A 66 -12.22 7.46 -39.24
N ILE A 67 -11.00 7.81 -39.65
CA ILE A 67 -10.74 8.45 -40.94
C ILE A 67 -9.92 7.48 -41.75
N GLY A 68 -10.26 7.32 -43.02
CA GLY A 68 -9.42 6.56 -43.91
C GLY A 68 -9.33 7.15 -45.29
N HIS A 69 -8.19 6.85 -45.91
CA HIS A 69 -7.82 7.31 -47.23
C HIS A 69 -7.61 6.10 -48.10
N GLY A 70 -8.05 6.16 -49.34
CA GLY A 70 -7.78 5.10 -50.28
C GLY A 70 -7.60 5.57 -51.70
N MET A 71 -7.06 4.67 -52.51
CA MET A 71 -6.82 4.89 -53.92
C MET A 71 -7.45 3.75 -54.70
N VAL A 72 -8.25 4.10 -55.70
CA VAL A 72 -8.70 3.17 -56.75
C VAL A 72 -7.74 3.31 -57.92
N ARG A 73 -7.20 2.18 -58.41
CA ARG A 73 -6.31 2.14 -59.59
C ARG A 73 -6.89 1.22 -60.65
N GLY A 74 -6.98 1.72 -61.88
CA GLY A 74 -7.43 0.96 -63.05
C GLY A 74 -7.53 1.86 -64.28
N GLU A 75 -7.35 1.30 -65.48
CA GLU A 75 -7.43 2.02 -66.77
C GLU A 75 -6.49 3.24 -66.86
N GLY A 76 -5.28 3.13 -66.29
CA GLY A 76 -4.30 4.23 -66.26
C GLY A 76 -4.71 5.43 -65.39
N LYS A 77 -5.81 5.31 -64.62
CA LYS A 77 -6.31 6.35 -63.72
C LYS A 77 -6.10 5.95 -62.26
N ASN A 78 -5.77 6.95 -61.46
CA ASN A 78 -5.65 6.86 -60.01
C ASN A 78 -6.69 7.80 -59.39
N ILE A 79 -7.70 7.25 -58.72
CA ILE A 79 -8.81 8.02 -58.15
C ILE A 79 -8.69 7.96 -56.62
N PRO A 80 -8.35 9.07 -55.94
CA PRO A 80 -8.37 9.12 -54.48
C PRO A 80 -9.80 9.11 -53.96
N PHE A 81 -9.97 8.51 -52.79
CA PHE A 81 -11.18 8.61 -52.00
C PHE A 81 -10.86 8.74 -50.52
N VAL A 82 -11.80 9.33 -49.79
CA VAL A 82 -11.73 9.45 -48.33
C VAL A 82 -13.03 8.90 -47.78
N PHE A 83 -12.94 8.18 -46.67
CA PHE A 83 -14.09 7.83 -45.86
C PHE A 83 -13.87 8.29 -44.43
N SER A 84 -14.94 8.69 -43.77
CA SER A 84 -14.89 9.03 -42.36
C SER A 84 -16.17 8.57 -41.69
N GLY A 85 -16.07 8.09 -40.46
CA GLY A 85 -17.23 7.63 -39.71
C GLY A 85 -17.04 7.66 -38.21
N ALA A 86 -18.14 7.89 -37.50
CA ALA A 86 -18.15 7.86 -36.04
C ALA A 86 -18.22 6.40 -35.56
N VAL A 87 -17.46 6.10 -34.50
CA VAL A 87 -17.53 4.83 -33.80
C VAL A 87 -18.84 4.78 -33.01
N THR A 88 -19.77 3.98 -33.48
CA THR A 88 -20.99 3.57 -32.77
C THR A 88 -20.71 2.23 -32.09
N GLY A 89 -21.29 1.98 -30.91
CA GLY A 89 -20.86 0.91 -29.98
C GLY A 89 -20.49 -0.46 -30.57
N ARG A 90 -19.67 -1.22 -29.83
CA ARG A 90 -19.11 -2.56 -30.18
C ARG A 90 -18.22 -2.63 -31.43
N GLY A 91 -17.78 -1.51 -32.01
CA GLY A 91 -16.82 -1.49 -33.12
C GLY A 91 -17.41 -1.11 -34.47
N ASN A 92 -18.69 -0.73 -34.50
CA ASN A 92 -19.38 -0.34 -35.72
C ASN A 92 -19.06 1.11 -36.08
N VAL A 93 -18.34 1.32 -37.17
CA VAL A 93 -18.17 2.66 -37.75
C VAL A 93 -19.35 2.93 -38.69
N ARG A 94 -19.98 4.10 -38.60
CA ARG A 94 -20.94 4.59 -39.63
C ARG A 94 -20.49 5.93 -40.15
N GLY A 95 -20.41 6.05 -41.47
CA GLY A 95 -19.71 7.17 -42.11
C GLY A 95 -20.09 7.41 -43.55
N SER A 96 -19.58 8.51 -44.11
CA SER A 96 -19.74 8.88 -45.52
C SER A 96 -18.44 8.64 -46.28
N GLY A 97 -18.53 8.25 -47.56
CA GLY A 97 -17.38 7.99 -48.43
C GLY A 97 -17.40 8.88 -49.67
N ILE A 98 -16.37 9.69 -49.89
CA ILE A 98 -16.30 10.59 -51.05
C ILE A 98 -15.23 10.06 -52.01
N LEU A 99 -15.66 9.58 -53.17
CA LEU A 99 -14.81 9.35 -54.34
C LEU A 99 -14.74 10.65 -55.13
N GLY A 100 -13.54 11.15 -55.44
CA GLY A 100 -13.36 12.43 -56.15
C GLY A 100 -14.00 12.53 -57.55
N SER A 101 -14.64 11.46 -58.04
CA SER A 101 -15.33 11.39 -59.32
C SER A 101 -16.68 10.65 -59.27
N MET A 102 -17.24 10.38 -58.09
CA MET A 102 -18.62 9.89 -57.93
C MET A 102 -19.42 10.93 -57.15
N GLU A 103 -20.58 11.35 -57.67
CA GLU A 103 -21.41 12.33 -56.99
C GLU A 103 -21.89 11.83 -55.62
N PRO A 104 -21.97 12.72 -54.61
CA PRO A 104 -21.97 12.36 -53.19
C PRO A 104 -23.38 12.16 -52.63
N THR A 105 -24.22 11.32 -53.24
CA THR A 105 -25.64 11.29 -52.83
C THR A 105 -26.03 10.17 -51.87
N PHE A 106 -25.42 8.98 -51.86
CA PHE A 106 -25.76 7.92 -50.88
C PHE A 106 -24.62 6.93 -50.62
N SER A 107 -23.45 7.40 -50.19
CA SER A 107 -22.36 6.50 -49.80
C SER A 107 -22.32 6.26 -48.28
N SER A 108 -22.22 5.00 -47.87
CA SER A 108 -22.00 4.63 -46.47
C SER A 108 -20.78 3.74 -46.34
N ALA A 109 -19.98 3.96 -45.30
CA ALA A 109 -18.89 3.07 -44.91
C ALA A 109 -19.22 2.42 -43.56
N SER A 110 -19.04 1.10 -43.47
CA SER A 110 -19.14 0.34 -42.22
C SER A 110 -17.96 -0.57 -41.99
N LEU A 111 -17.47 -0.60 -40.75
CA LEU A 111 -16.43 -1.52 -40.28
C LEU A 111 -17.07 -2.74 -39.59
N SER A 112 -16.59 -3.94 -39.86
CA SER A 112 -17.04 -5.16 -39.19
C SER A 112 -16.67 -5.19 -37.70
N ASP A 113 -17.41 -5.96 -36.89
CA ASP A 113 -17.20 -6.05 -35.44
C ASP A 113 -15.80 -6.55 -35.05
N ASP A 114 -15.15 -7.34 -35.91
CA ASP A 114 -13.78 -7.82 -35.77
C ASP A 114 -12.72 -6.87 -36.36
N GLY A 115 -13.15 -5.78 -37.02
CA GLY A 115 -12.28 -4.83 -37.70
C GLY A 115 -11.56 -5.38 -38.94
N ASN A 116 -11.93 -6.56 -39.47
CA ASN A 116 -11.25 -7.16 -40.63
C ASN A 116 -11.76 -6.62 -41.98
N ALA A 117 -13.00 -6.15 -42.06
CA ALA A 117 -13.63 -5.73 -43.30
C ALA A 117 -14.21 -4.32 -43.23
N ILE A 118 -13.90 -3.51 -44.25
CA ILE A 118 -14.58 -2.26 -44.53
C ILE A 118 -15.53 -2.49 -45.70
N THR A 119 -16.82 -2.26 -45.46
CA THR A 119 -17.84 -2.27 -46.50
C THR A 119 -18.16 -0.83 -46.88
N ILE A 120 -17.91 -0.46 -48.14
CA ILE A 120 -18.29 0.82 -48.72
C ILE A 120 -19.45 0.56 -49.66
N ARG A 121 -20.60 1.18 -49.39
CA ARG A 121 -21.78 1.13 -50.24
C ARG A 121 -21.94 2.50 -50.89
N GLY A 122 -22.23 2.57 -52.18
CA GLY A 122 -22.56 3.80 -52.88
C GLY A 122 -23.52 3.50 -54.03
N MET A 123 -24.66 4.20 -54.08
CA MET A 123 -25.75 3.95 -55.04
C MET A 123 -26.09 2.44 -55.17
N ASP A 124 -25.70 1.81 -56.28
CA ASP A 124 -25.94 0.41 -56.65
C ASP A 124 -24.74 -0.52 -56.37
N ARG A 125 -23.64 0.01 -55.84
CA ARG A 125 -22.38 -0.73 -55.66
C ARG A 125 -22.06 -0.96 -54.20
N THR A 126 -21.62 -2.18 -53.89
CA THR A 126 -21.03 -2.52 -52.59
C THR A 126 -19.63 -3.04 -52.82
N MET A 127 -18.67 -2.42 -52.17
CA MET A 127 -17.27 -2.82 -52.16
C MET A 127 -16.90 -3.29 -50.75
N ILE A 128 -16.28 -4.47 -50.67
CA ILE A 128 -15.78 -5.01 -49.41
C ILE A 128 -14.26 -5.08 -49.50
N LEU A 129 -13.59 -4.23 -48.74
CA LEU A 129 -12.15 -4.25 -48.56
C LEU A 129 -11.84 -5.06 -47.30
N LYS A 130 -10.81 -5.90 -47.36
CA LYS A 130 -10.41 -6.72 -46.20
C LYS A 130 -8.92 -6.58 -45.92
N LYS A 131 -8.53 -6.65 -44.64
CA LYS A 131 -7.10 -6.63 -44.24
C LYS A 131 -6.36 -7.86 -44.76
N ASP A 132 -7.02 -9.02 -44.71
CA ASP A 132 -6.47 -10.31 -45.18
C ASP A 132 -6.13 -10.34 -46.69
N ARG A 133 -6.73 -9.46 -47.50
CA ARG A 133 -6.47 -9.32 -48.94
C ARG A 133 -5.26 -8.46 -49.30
N CYS A 134 -4.61 -7.81 -48.32
CA CYS A 134 -3.44 -6.96 -48.58
C CYS A 134 -2.11 -7.71 -48.63
N GLY A 135 -2.08 -9.00 -48.29
CA GLY A 135 -0.82 -9.73 -48.14
C GLY A 135 0.00 -9.34 -46.91
N ASN A 136 -0.58 -8.61 -45.95
CA ASN A 136 0.03 -8.29 -44.66
C ASN A 136 0.08 -9.54 -43.78
N GLU A 137 1.21 -9.94 -43.21
CA GLU A 137 1.25 -11.04 -42.23
C GLU A 137 1.03 -10.53 -40.80
N ALA A 138 1.01 -11.39 -39.78
CA ALA A 138 0.93 -10.93 -38.39
C ALA A 138 2.35 -10.76 -37.84
N PRO A 139 2.60 -9.80 -36.93
CA PRO A 139 3.96 -9.50 -36.50
C PRO A 139 4.58 -10.67 -35.72
N GLY A 140 5.84 -10.97 -35.98
CA GLY A 140 6.63 -11.87 -35.15
C GLY A 140 6.93 -11.24 -33.79
N ILE A 141 6.65 -11.95 -32.69
CA ILE A 141 6.91 -11.46 -31.34
C ILE A 141 7.66 -12.48 -30.49
N THR A 142 8.50 -11.98 -29.58
CA THR A 142 9.19 -12.82 -28.60
C THR A 142 9.33 -12.05 -27.29
N ILE A 143 8.79 -12.61 -26.20
CA ILE A 143 9.01 -12.09 -24.85
C ILE A 143 10.44 -12.44 -24.43
N GLN A 144 11.24 -11.42 -24.14
CA GLN A 144 12.60 -11.57 -23.62
C GLN A 144 12.60 -11.61 -22.08
N LYS A 145 11.75 -10.78 -21.46
CA LYS A 145 11.51 -10.74 -20.02
C LYS A 145 10.02 -10.45 -19.73
N PRO A 146 9.47 -10.94 -18.60
CA PRO A 146 10.10 -11.82 -17.62
C PRO A 146 10.32 -13.24 -18.17
N ARG A 147 11.22 -14.00 -17.55
CA ARG A 147 11.35 -15.44 -17.80
C ARG A 147 10.41 -16.19 -16.86
N ALA A 148 10.05 -17.42 -17.21
CA ALA A 148 9.25 -18.24 -16.31
C ALA A 148 10.03 -18.48 -15.00
N GLY A 149 9.36 -18.31 -13.87
CA GLY A 149 10.00 -18.43 -12.57
C GLY A 149 9.26 -17.71 -11.45
N ASN A 150 9.92 -17.67 -10.30
CA ASN A 150 9.42 -17.05 -9.09
C ASN A 150 10.05 -15.66 -8.91
N TYR A 151 9.22 -14.70 -8.52
CA TYR A 151 9.62 -13.31 -8.27
C TYR A 151 9.10 -12.89 -6.89
N PRO A 152 9.91 -12.31 -6.01
CA PRO A 152 9.42 -11.78 -4.74
C PRO A 152 8.41 -10.65 -4.96
N TRP A 153 7.40 -10.55 -4.10
CA TRP A 153 6.49 -9.41 -4.13
C TRP A 153 7.25 -8.11 -3.84
N GLY A 154 6.87 -7.04 -4.55
CA GLY A 154 7.47 -5.71 -4.40
C GLY A 154 8.76 -5.50 -5.18
N ASP A 155 9.37 -6.57 -5.71
CA ASP A 155 10.54 -6.47 -6.59
C ASP A 155 10.17 -5.90 -7.97
N ILE A 156 11.08 -5.13 -8.55
CA ILE A 156 10.90 -4.59 -9.90
C ILE A 156 11.07 -5.71 -10.92
N ILE A 157 9.97 -6.07 -11.58
CA ILE A 157 9.93 -6.97 -12.72
C ILE A 157 10.05 -6.15 -14.01
N SER A 158 11.05 -6.49 -14.82
CA SER A 158 11.22 -5.94 -16.16
C SER A 158 10.45 -6.77 -17.18
N PHE A 159 9.70 -6.09 -18.04
CA PHE A 159 9.01 -6.67 -19.17
C PHE A 159 9.68 -6.13 -20.42
N SER A 160 10.09 -7.02 -21.32
CA SER A 160 10.63 -6.62 -22.61
C SER A 160 10.29 -7.65 -23.68
N ALA A 161 9.95 -7.17 -24.87
CA ALA A 161 9.62 -8.01 -26.01
C ALA A 161 10.25 -7.47 -27.29
N ASN A 162 10.68 -8.40 -28.16
CA ASN A 162 11.03 -8.08 -29.53
C ASN A 162 9.79 -8.20 -30.42
N VAL A 163 9.66 -7.27 -31.37
CA VAL A 163 8.58 -7.23 -32.36
C VAL A 163 9.21 -6.96 -33.72
N THR A 164 8.95 -7.85 -34.68
CA THR A 164 9.45 -7.77 -36.04
C THR A 164 8.31 -8.04 -37.00
N ASP A 165 8.26 -7.29 -38.08
CA ASP A 165 7.29 -7.51 -39.13
C ASP A 165 7.95 -7.16 -40.46
N ARG A 166 7.63 -7.93 -41.49
CA ARG A 166 8.24 -7.76 -42.81
C ARG A 166 7.63 -6.56 -43.54
N GLU A 167 6.37 -6.27 -43.29
CA GLU A 167 5.60 -5.21 -43.93
C GLU A 167 5.64 -3.90 -43.12
N ASP A 168 5.81 -3.97 -41.80
CA ASP A 168 5.84 -2.83 -40.89
C ASP A 168 7.20 -2.60 -40.21
N ALA A 169 7.87 -1.49 -40.56
CA ALA A 169 9.15 -1.11 -39.97
C ALA A 169 9.03 -0.49 -38.55
N SER A 170 7.83 -0.10 -38.11
CA SER A 170 7.64 0.62 -36.84
C SER A 170 6.39 0.22 -36.07
N PHE A 171 6.55 0.10 -34.75
CA PHE A 171 5.51 -0.25 -33.78
C PHE A 171 5.47 0.83 -32.67
N PRO A 172 4.55 1.81 -32.73
CA PRO A 172 4.33 2.76 -31.66
C PRO A 172 3.81 2.03 -30.43
N ASP A 173 4.16 2.54 -29.26
CA ASP A 173 3.88 1.87 -27.99
C ASP A 173 2.38 1.60 -27.76
N SER A 174 1.50 2.44 -28.30
CA SER A 174 0.04 2.26 -28.22
C SER A 174 -0.46 0.93 -28.81
N ARG A 175 0.31 0.32 -29.73
CA ARG A 175 -0.01 -0.96 -30.37
C ARG A 175 0.65 -2.17 -29.68
N LEU A 176 1.41 -1.94 -28.62
CA LEU A 176 2.14 -2.96 -27.86
C LEU A 176 1.59 -3.00 -26.44
N VAL A 177 0.95 -4.10 -26.03
CA VAL A 177 0.20 -4.16 -24.77
C VAL A 177 0.66 -5.34 -23.92
N TRP A 178 0.95 -5.05 -22.65
CA TRP A 178 1.21 -6.03 -21.61
C TRP A 178 0.00 -6.20 -20.70
N SER A 179 -0.32 -7.44 -20.36
CA SER A 179 -1.43 -7.79 -19.47
C SER A 179 -1.10 -8.98 -18.58
N SER A 180 -1.81 -9.08 -17.47
CA SER A 180 -1.81 -10.15 -16.48
C SER A 180 -3.23 -10.68 -16.38
N ASP A 181 -3.40 -11.99 -16.38
CA ASP A 181 -4.69 -12.64 -16.15
C ASP A 181 -5.28 -12.36 -14.76
N ARG A 182 -4.42 -11.98 -13.81
CA ARG A 182 -4.78 -11.68 -12.42
C ARG A 182 -4.95 -10.17 -12.15
N ASP A 183 -4.07 -9.36 -12.71
CA ASP A 183 -3.99 -7.91 -12.40
C ASP A 183 -4.45 -7.00 -13.55
N GLY A 184 -4.89 -7.58 -14.67
CA GLY A 184 -5.37 -6.85 -15.83
C GLY A 184 -4.26 -6.17 -16.63
N ARG A 185 -4.53 -4.96 -17.16
CA ARG A 185 -3.58 -4.26 -18.04
C ARG A 185 -2.38 -3.76 -17.23
N LEU A 186 -1.18 -4.12 -17.67
CA LEU A 186 0.06 -3.69 -17.03
C LEU A 186 0.60 -2.41 -17.66
N GLY A 187 0.60 -2.30 -18.98
CA GLY A 187 1.13 -1.12 -19.66
C GLY A 187 1.34 -1.33 -21.14
N ASN A 188 2.01 -0.36 -21.76
CA ASN A 188 2.24 -0.30 -23.20
C ASN A 188 3.72 -0.20 -23.54
N GLY A 189 4.07 -0.60 -24.75
CA GLY A 189 5.42 -0.44 -25.30
C GLY A 189 6.30 -1.70 -25.26
N ARG A 190 7.47 -1.58 -25.89
CA ARG A 190 8.44 -2.69 -25.99
C ARG A 190 9.03 -3.09 -24.66
N SER A 191 9.17 -2.14 -23.74
CA SER A 191 9.74 -2.35 -22.41
C SER A 191 8.98 -1.58 -21.34
N ILE A 192 8.61 -2.24 -20.25
CA ILE A 192 8.00 -1.61 -19.06
C ILE A 192 8.58 -2.22 -17.78
N PHE A 193 8.37 -1.54 -16.66
CA PHE A 193 8.71 -2.03 -15.33
C PHE A 193 7.46 -2.07 -14.44
N LYS A 194 7.34 -3.12 -13.61
CA LYS A 194 6.28 -3.23 -12.58
C LYS A 194 6.82 -3.86 -11.31
N ASN A 195 6.39 -3.33 -10.18
CA ASN A 195 6.67 -3.85 -8.84
C ASN A 195 5.39 -4.04 -8.01
N SER A 196 4.23 -3.96 -8.65
CA SER A 196 2.92 -3.92 -7.99
C SER A 196 2.04 -5.11 -8.37
N LEU A 197 2.63 -6.21 -8.86
CA LEU A 197 1.86 -7.41 -9.20
C LEU A 197 1.40 -8.07 -7.90
N SER A 198 0.15 -8.54 -7.86
CA SER A 198 -0.39 -9.21 -6.67
C SER A 198 0.31 -10.55 -6.41
N PRO A 199 0.41 -11.05 -5.16
CA PRO A 199 0.96 -12.39 -4.92
C PRO A 199 0.13 -13.47 -5.62
N GLY A 200 0.81 -14.47 -6.21
CA GLY A 200 0.18 -15.61 -6.85
C GLY A 200 0.76 -15.94 -8.23
N ARG A 201 0.12 -16.87 -8.93
CA ARG A 201 0.49 -17.26 -10.30
C ARG A 201 -0.12 -16.27 -11.31
N HIS A 202 0.69 -15.80 -12.25
CA HIS A 202 0.29 -14.94 -13.34
C HIS A 202 0.63 -15.56 -14.69
N LYS A 203 -0.30 -15.44 -15.64
CA LYS A 203 -0.02 -15.57 -17.07
C LYS A 203 0.14 -14.16 -17.65
N ILE A 204 1.39 -13.74 -17.79
CA ILE A 204 1.74 -12.47 -18.43
C ILE A 204 1.58 -12.65 -19.94
N SER A 205 0.76 -11.81 -20.56
CA SER A 205 0.51 -11.82 -22.00
C SER A 205 0.97 -10.51 -22.63
N PHE A 206 1.71 -10.62 -23.73
CA PHE A 206 2.11 -9.50 -24.58
C PHE A 206 1.40 -9.63 -25.92
N SER A 207 0.82 -8.52 -26.41
CA SER A 207 0.22 -8.46 -27.73
C SER A 207 0.77 -7.29 -28.54
N ALA A 208 1.07 -7.53 -29.81
CA ALA A 208 1.45 -6.50 -30.77
C ALA A 208 0.43 -6.48 -31.91
N THR A 209 0.02 -5.27 -32.31
CA THR A 209 -0.81 -5.04 -33.51
C THR A 209 0.01 -4.32 -34.56
N ASP A 210 0.04 -4.84 -35.78
CA ASP A 210 0.75 -4.20 -36.91
C ASP A 210 -0.08 -3.08 -37.57
N GLY A 211 0.41 -2.51 -38.67
CA GLY A 211 -0.23 -1.42 -39.41
C GLY A 211 -1.35 -1.92 -40.33
N GLY A 212 -1.34 -3.21 -40.66
CA GLY A 212 -2.43 -3.94 -41.29
C GLY A 212 -3.58 -4.27 -40.35
N GLY A 213 -3.39 -4.17 -39.04
CA GLY A 213 -4.36 -4.50 -38.00
C GLY A 213 -4.39 -5.98 -37.60
N ARG A 214 -3.38 -6.78 -37.97
CA ARG A 214 -3.23 -8.15 -37.45
C ARG A 214 -2.53 -8.13 -36.08
N ILE A 215 -2.84 -9.14 -35.27
CA ILE A 215 -2.43 -9.23 -33.87
C ILE A 215 -1.68 -10.53 -33.62
N SER A 216 -0.54 -10.43 -32.95
CA SER A 216 0.17 -11.58 -32.38
C SER A 216 0.14 -11.53 -30.85
N LYS A 217 0.10 -12.70 -30.21
CA LYS A 217 0.10 -12.85 -28.74
C LYS A 217 1.13 -13.87 -28.28
N ALA A 218 1.90 -13.51 -27.26
CA ALA A 218 2.84 -14.38 -26.57
C ALA A 218 2.55 -14.34 -25.08
N ALA A 219 2.86 -15.43 -24.36
CA ALA A 219 2.65 -15.48 -22.93
C ALA A 219 3.78 -16.18 -22.19
N VAL A 220 4.03 -15.75 -20.97
CA VAL A 220 4.95 -16.38 -20.01
C VAL A 220 4.25 -16.52 -18.66
N THR A 221 4.44 -17.65 -18.00
CA THR A 221 3.91 -17.86 -16.65
C THR A 221 4.97 -17.48 -15.63
N ILE A 222 4.62 -16.62 -14.69
CA ILE A 222 5.45 -16.29 -13.53
C ILE A 222 4.65 -16.52 -12.25
N THR A 223 5.34 -16.66 -11.12
CA THR A 223 4.71 -16.69 -9.80
C THR A 223 5.30 -15.58 -8.94
N VAL A 224 4.45 -14.67 -8.47
CA VAL A 224 4.83 -13.65 -7.50
C VAL A 224 4.68 -14.26 -6.11
N GLN A 225 5.77 -14.37 -5.37
CA GLN A 225 5.83 -15.01 -4.05
C GLN A 225 5.54 -14.00 -2.95
N ASN A 226 4.77 -14.41 -1.94
CA ASN A 226 4.63 -13.63 -0.71
C ASN A 226 5.96 -13.61 0.04
N ASN A 227 6.28 -12.50 0.66
CA ASN A 227 7.42 -12.41 1.57
C ASN A 227 7.01 -12.95 2.94
N ARG A 228 8.01 -13.32 3.76
CA ARG A 228 7.74 -13.56 5.18
C ARG A 228 7.60 -12.20 5.88
N PRO A 229 6.84 -12.12 6.99
CA PRO A 229 6.86 -10.93 7.83
C PRO A 229 8.28 -10.54 8.23
N ASN A 230 8.52 -9.23 8.40
CA ASN A 230 9.76 -8.78 9.02
C ASN A 230 9.90 -9.38 10.42
N THR A 231 11.12 -9.50 10.92
CA THR A 231 11.36 -10.01 12.27
C THR A 231 10.60 -9.15 13.28
N PRO A 232 9.68 -9.74 14.08
CA PRO A 232 8.89 -8.97 15.03
C PRO A 232 9.76 -8.43 16.18
N VAL A 233 9.26 -7.42 16.88
CA VAL A 233 9.95 -6.79 18.01
C VAL A 233 9.12 -6.97 19.28
N ILE A 234 9.71 -7.63 20.29
CA ILE A 234 9.14 -7.72 21.64
C ILE A 234 9.48 -6.43 22.40
N GLU A 235 8.46 -5.64 22.71
CA GLU A 235 8.55 -4.42 23.54
C GLU A 235 8.49 -4.79 25.03
N GLU A 236 7.51 -5.62 25.40
CA GLU A 236 7.35 -6.18 26.74
C GLU A 236 7.15 -7.69 26.64
N PRO A 237 7.66 -8.48 27.61
CA PRO A 237 8.33 -8.04 28.84
C PRO A 237 9.74 -7.49 28.62
N SER A 238 10.16 -6.44 29.34
CA SER A 238 11.55 -5.96 29.50
C SER A 238 12.45 -6.91 30.33
N THR A 239 13.65 -6.47 30.71
CA THR A 239 14.53 -7.23 31.62
C THR A 239 14.04 -6.97 33.03
N GLY A 240 13.59 -8.01 33.74
CA GLY A 240 12.77 -7.94 34.97
C GLY A 240 13.34 -7.16 36.17
N PRO A 241 12.75 -7.31 37.38
CA PRO A 241 12.22 -8.57 37.90
C PRO A 241 10.73 -8.82 37.58
N TYR A 242 10.40 -10.11 37.38
CA TYR A 242 9.03 -10.63 37.35
C TYR A 242 8.82 -11.59 38.51
N TYR A 243 7.59 -11.73 38.97
CA TYR A 243 7.24 -12.64 40.07
C TYR A 243 6.07 -13.53 39.69
N GLU A 244 6.09 -14.76 40.18
CA GLU A 244 5.01 -15.71 39.95
C GLU A 244 3.68 -15.20 40.56
N GLY A 245 2.57 -15.55 39.92
CA GLY A 245 1.24 -15.07 40.31
C GLY A 245 1.02 -13.56 40.11
N LEU A 246 1.91 -12.87 39.38
CA LEU A 246 1.68 -11.53 38.85
C LEU A 246 1.60 -11.57 37.33
N GLY A 247 0.62 -10.85 36.79
CA GLY A 247 0.42 -10.73 35.35
C GLY A 247 1.59 -10.03 34.67
N ILE A 248 2.23 -10.72 33.73
CA ILE A 248 3.28 -10.15 32.87
C ILE A 248 2.60 -9.62 31.61
N THR A 249 2.88 -8.36 31.27
CA THR A 249 2.41 -7.77 30.02
C THR A 249 3.30 -8.22 28.87
N PHE A 250 2.68 -8.67 27.79
CA PHE A 250 3.32 -9.01 26.52
C PHE A 250 2.88 -8.00 25.48
N ARG A 251 3.84 -7.29 24.90
CA ARG A 251 3.60 -6.27 23.89
C ARG A 251 4.66 -6.37 22.81
N ALA A 252 4.23 -6.23 21.58
CA ALA A 252 5.09 -6.32 20.41
C ALA A 252 4.54 -5.54 19.22
N ARG A 253 5.44 -5.31 18.26
CA ARG A 253 5.13 -4.85 16.91
C ARG A 253 5.64 -5.85 15.90
N ALA A 254 4.88 -6.05 14.83
CA ALA A 254 5.25 -6.88 13.70
C ALA A 254 4.60 -6.33 12.45
N ASN A 255 5.34 -6.31 11.35
CA ASN A 255 4.84 -5.81 10.09
C ASN A 255 5.29 -6.70 8.94
N ASP A 256 4.45 -6.77 7.94
CA ASP A 256 4.69 -7.43 6.68
C ASP A 256 4.55 -6.43 5.54
N ARG A 257 5.28 -6.65 4.44
CA ARG A 257 5.29 -5.73 3.30
C ARG A 257 3.99 -5.78 2.51
N GLU A 258 3.35 -6.95 2.43
CA GLU A 258 2.11 -7.17 1.69
C GLU A 258 0.87 -6.90 2.55
N ASP A 259 0.92 -7.29 3.83
CA ASP A 259 -0.23 -7.21 4.74
C ASP A 259 -0.22 -5.98 5.68
N GLY A 260 0.91 -5.25 5.75
CA GLY A 260 1.07 -4.13 6.66
C GLY A 260 1.24 -4.58 8.11
N ASN A 261 0.61 -3.87 9.06
CA ASN A 261 0.79 -4.17 10.49
C ASN A 261 0.04 -5.46 10.89
N LEU A 262 0.75 -6.40 11.51
CA LEU A 262 0.19 -7.68 11.95
C LEU A 262 -0.34 -7.55 13.38
N THR A 263 -1.57 -8.02 13.61
CA THR A 263 -2.27 -7.87 14.91
C THR A 263 -3.11 -9.11 15.25
N GLY A 264 -3.57 -9.18 16.50
CA GLY A 264 -4.48 -10.24 16.96
C GLY A 264 -3.91 -11.64 16.80
N ARG A 265 -4.67 -12.55 16.18
CA ARG A 265 -4.31 -13.96 15.94
C ARG A 265 -2.99 -14.15 15.17
N LEU A 266 -2.58 -13.15 14.38
CA LEU A 266 -1.35 -13.20 13.60
C LEU A 266 -0.08 -13.11 14.47
N LEU A 267 -0.23 -12.77 15.76
CA LEU A 267 0.83 -12.74 16.75
C LEU A 267 0.56 -13.85 17.77
N VAL A 268 1.44 -14.84 17.84
CA VAL A 268 1.33 -15.97 18.77
C VAL A 268 2.51 -15.95 19.73
N TRP A 269 2.20 -15.95 21.02
CA TRP A 269 3.20 -15.98 22.08
C TRP A 269 3.30 -17.37 22.69
N SER A 270 4.52 -17.78 22.99
CA SER A 270 4.82 -19.02 23.69
C SER A 270 5.99 -18.85 24.65
N SER A 271 6.10 -19.79 25.58
CA SER A 271 7.21 -19.90 26.52
C SER A 271 7.81 -21.29 26.47
N SER A 272 9.13 -21.39 26.60
CA SER A 272 9.85 -22.66 26.73
C SER A 272 9.37 -23.56 27.86
N ARG A 273 8.68 -23.02 28.88
CA ARG A 273 8.18 -23.79 30.03
C ARG A 273 6.66 -23.93 30.09
N ALA A 274 5.93 -22.89 29.68
CA ALA A 274 4.46 -22.87 29.76
C ALA A 274 3.76 -23.22 28.44
N GLY A 275 4.51 -23.41 27.35
CA GLY A 275 3.94 -23.67 26.04
C GLY A 275 3.24 -22.43 25.47
N ARG A 276 2.07 -22.60 24.85
CA ARG A 276 1.34 -21.49 24.22
C ARG A 276 0.72 -20.58 25.28
N LEU A 277 1.03 -19.29 25.24
CA LEU A 277 0.54 -18.28 26.19
C LEU A 277 -0.74 -17.60 25.69
N GLY A 278 -0.78 -17.25 24.40
CA GLY A 278 -1.89 -16.49 23.86
C GLY A 278 -1.59 -15.84 22.51
N THR A 279 -2.44 -14.91 22.10
CA THR A 279 -2.29 -14.15 20.86
C THR A 279 -2.58 -12.66 21.07
N GLY A 280 -2.01 -11.82 20.20
CA GLY A 280 -2.25 -10.37 20.19
C GLY A 280 -1.17 -9.54 20.88
N SER A 281 -1.41 -8.23 20.94
CA SER A 281 -0.52 -7.23 21.53
C SER A 281 -1.34 -5.96 21.84
N PRO A 282 -1.47 -5.51 23.10
CA PRO A 282 -0.95 -6.15 24.30
C PRO A 282 -1.79 -7.37 24.74
N MET A 283 -1.19 -8.24 25.55
CA MET A 283 -1.90 -9.26 26.34
C MET A 283 -1.21 -9.42 27.71
N ILE A 284 -1.89 -10.04 28.69
CA ILE A 284 -1.34 -10.30 30.03
C ILE A 284 -1.38 -11.81 30.28
N HIS A 285 -0.30 -12.36 30.84
CA HIS A 285 -0.23 -13.77 31.22
C HIS A 285 0.63 -13.95 32.47
N GLU A 286 0.27 -14.88 33.33
CA GLU A 286 1.05 -15.26 34.51
C GLU A 286 2.00 -16.41 34.17
N LEU A 287 3.21 -16.39 34.72
CA LEU A 287 4.18 -17.47 34.56
C LEU A 287 4.60 -18.00 35.92
N ALA A 288 4.86 -19.30 36.00
CA ALA A 288 5.47 -19.92 37.18
C ALA A 288 6.92 -19.46 37.37
N ALA A 289 7.49 -19.63 38.56
CA ALA A 289 8.88 -19.27 38.79
C ALA A 289 9.89 -20.06 37.92
N GLY A 290 10.90 -19.32 37.45
CA GLY A 290 12.13 -19.78 36.82
C GLY A 290 12.46 -19.04 35.51
N GLU A 291 13.43 -19.57 34.77
CA GLU A 291 13.87 -18.99 33.50
C GLU A 291 12.92 -19.35 32.35
N HIS A 292 12.39 -18.35 31.66
CA HIS A 292 11.55 -18.50 30.48
C HIS A 292 12.22 -17.90 29.24
N THR A 293 12.22 -18.66 28.15
CA THR A 293 12.45 -18.09 26.80
C THR A 293 11.10 -17.85 26.16
N ILE A 294 10.72 -16.57 26.08
CA ILE A 294 9.50 -16.11 25.44
C ILE A 294 9.74 -16.03 23.95
N THR A 295 8.90 -16.68 23.16
CA THR A 295 8.94 -16.64 21.69
C THR A 295 7.67 -15.98 21.18
N LEU A 296 7.83 -14.92 20.39
CA LEU A 296 6.77 -14.33 19.60
C LEU A 296 6.93 -14.80 18.15
N THR A 297 5.88 -15.41 17.62
CA THR A 297 5.78 -15.77 16.20
C THR A 297 4.76 -14.87 15.52
N ALA A 298 5.17 -14.17 14.47
CA ALA A 298 4.29 -13.42 13.59
C ALA A 298 4.02 -14.25 12.34
N THR A 299 2.77 -14.35 11.91
CA THR A 299 2.35 -15.08 10.70
C THR A 299 1.52 -14.16 9.81
N ASP A 300 1.89 -14.02 8.54
CA ASP A 300 1.13 -13.22 7.56
C ASP A 300 -0.17 -13.94 7.14
N ARG A 301 -0.94 -13.32 6.24
CA ARG A 301 -2.18 -13.92 5.71
C ARG A 301 -1.93 -15.05 4.70
N ALA A 302 -0.72 -15.14 4.15
CA ALA A 302 -0.29 -16.23 3.27
C ALA A 302 0.19 -17.46 4.06
N GLY A 303 0.30 -17.38 5.40
CA GLY A 303 0.74 -18.45 6.27
C GLY A 303 2.26 -18.54 6.46
N LEU A 304 3.04 -17.56 6.00
CA LEU A 304 4.47 -17.50 6.24
C LEU A 304 4.76 -16.81 7.58
N SER A 305 5.82 -17.25 8.26
CA SER A 305 6.11 -16.81 9.62
C SER A 305 7.55 -16.37 9.83
N SER A 306 7.71 -15.41 10.74
CA SER A 306 8.97 -15.03 11.37
C SER A 306 8.82 -15.02 12.89
N ALA A 307 9.92 -15.16 13.63
CA ALA A 307 9.88 -15.25 15.08
C ALA A 307 11.05 -14.52 15.74
N VAL A 308 10.85 -14.10 16.97
CA VAL A 308 11.86 -13.51 17.84
C VAL A 308 11.73 -14.08 19.25
N THR A 309 12.86 -14.15 19.97
CA THR A 309 12.90 -14.68 21.34
C THR A 309 13.44 -13.67 22.33
N LYS A 310 12.95 -13.70 23.57
CA LYS A 310 13.45 -12.93 24.70
C LYS A 310 13.49 -13.77 25.96
N ARG A 311 14.60 -13.71 26.71
CA ARG A 311 14.74 -14.39 27.99
C ARG A 311 14.25 -13.51 29.11
N ILE A 312 13.49 -14.08 30.04
CA ILE A 312 13.07 -13.44 31.28
C ILE A 312 13.22 -14.43 32.44
N ASN A 313 13.49 -13.90 33.62
CA ASN A 313 13.50 -14.67 34.85
C ASN A 313 12.29 -14.28 35.69
N VAL A 314 11.47 -15.28 36.06
CA VAL A 314 10.33 -15.12 36.96
C VAL A 314 10.74 -15.68 38.31
N ARG A 315 10.67 -14.86 39.35
CA ARG A 315 11.06 -15.25 40.70
C ARG A 315 9.85 -15.80 41.45
N THR A 316 10.11 -16.65 42.44
CA THR A 316 9.09 -16.98 43.44
C THR A 316 8.68 -15.70 44.16
N ARG A 317 7.40 -15.55 44.45
CA ARG A 317 6.95 -14.40 45.24
C ARG A 317 7.52 -14.56 46.67
N PRO A 318 8.16 -13.54 47.25
CA PRO A 318 8.58 -13.59 48.64
C PRO A 318 7.40 -13.95 49.56
N ALA A 319 7.64 -14.79 50.57
CA ALA A 319 6.62 -15.07 51.58
C ALA A 319 6.51 -13.89 52.55
N GLY A 320 5.30 -13.34 52.71
CA GLY A 320 5.05 -12.18 53.56
C GLY A 320 5.04 -10.86 52.77
N ASN A 321 4.96 -9.74 53.50
CA ASN A 321 4.98 -8.39 52.94
C ASN A 321 6.44 -7.94 52.73
N ALA A 322 6.80 -7.43 51.55
CA ALA A 322 8.13 -6.87 51.29
C ALA A 322 8.13 -5.34 51.50
N PRO A 323 9.26 -4.70 51.85
CA PRO A 323 9.32 -3.24 51.91
C PRO A 323 9.13 -2.62 50.51
N PRO A 324 8.50 -1.45 50.40
CA PRO A 324 8.27 -0.80 49.12
C PRO A 324 9.58 -0.31 48.49
N SER A 325 9.54 0.04 47.21
CA SER A 325 10.59 0.83 46.54
C SER A 325 10.14 2.28 46.36
N VAL A 326 11.05 3.24 46.55
CA VAL A 326 10.79 4.67 46.31
C VAL A 326 12.03 5.36 45.77
N THR A 327 11.84 6.26 44.81
CA THR A 327 12.90 7.07 44.22
C THR A 327 12.40 8.49 43.96
N ILE A 328 13.16 9.50 44.36
CA ILE A 328 12.94 10.89 43.99
C ILE A 328 13.40 11.08 42.54
N THR A 329 12.49 11.51 41.66
CA THR A 329 12.75 11.72 40.23
C THR A 329 12.95 13.19 39.88
N SER A 330 12.54 14.11 40.75
CA SER A 330 12.77 15.54 40.59
C SER A 330 12.78 16.25 41.96
N PRO A 331 13.62 17.28 42.16
CA PRO A 331 14.75 17.64 41.30
C PRO A 331 15.87 16.59 41.39
N VAL A 332 16.93 16.77 40.59
CA VAL A 332 18.12 15.92 40.68
C VAL A 332 18.88 16.18 41.99
N ASN A 333 19.69 15.21 42.41
CA ASN A 333 20.54 15.36 43.59
C ASN A 333 21.54 16.52 43.40
N TYR A 334 21.76 17.29 44.47
CA TYR A 334 22.56 18.53 44.51
C TYR A 334 22.00 19.71 43.70
N TYR A 335 20.69 19.77 43.50
CA TYR A 335 20.03 20.93 42.91
C TYR A 335 20.17 22.18 43.79
N ALA A 336 20.34 23.35 43.18
CA ALA A 336 20.45 24.63 43.87
C ALA A 336 19.26 25.53 43.54
N MET A 337 18.75 26.26 44.53
CA MET A 337 17.61 27.18 44.39
C MET A 337 17.73 28.38 45.34
N GLY A 338 17.03 29.46 45.01
CA GLY A 338 16.88 30.61 45.89
C GLY A 338 15.93 30.31 47.06
N ASP A 339 16.15 30.96 48.20
CA ASP A 339 15.29 30.82 49.39
C ASP A 339 13.84 31.28 49.19
N ASN A 340 13.57 32.19 48.25
CA ASN A 340 12.22 32.64 47.88
C ASN A 340 11.62 31.88 46.68
N GLU A 341 12.34 30.87 46.16
CA GLU A 341 11.86 30.06 45.05
C GLU A 341 10.99 28.89 45.53
N SER A 342 10.20 28.36 44.61
CA SER A 342 9.40 27.15 44.83
C SER A 342 10.02 25.98 44.06
N CYS A 343 10.10 24.82 44.70
CA CYS A 343 10.59 23.59 44.08
C CYS A 343 9.54 22.50 44.17
N VAL A 344 9.32 21.82 43.03
CA VAL A 344 8.43 20.67 42.95
C VAL A 344 9.25 19.40 43.10
N PHE A 345 9.04 18.72 44.22
CA PHE A 345 9.58 17.39 44.44
C PHE A 345 8.63 16.36 43.87
N VAL A 346 9.17 15.36 43.19
CA VAL A 346 8.41 14.26 42.60
C VAL A 346 9.10 12.95 42.96
N ALA A 347 8.34 11.97 43.44
CA ALA A 347 8.81 10.62 43.69
C ALA A 347 7.92 9.59 42.99
N GLN A 348 8.55 8.48 42.62
CA GLN A 348 7.88 7.28 42.16
C GLN A 348 8.10 6.18 43.18
N SER A 349 7.03 5.48 43.53
CA SER A 349 7.07 4.36 44.47
C SER A 349 6.17 3.23 44.02
N SER A 350 6.62 2.00 44.26
CA SER A 350 5.86 0.79 44.05
C SER A 350 6.25 -0.26 45.08
N ASP A 351 5.28 -1.03 45.47
CA ASP A 351 5.42 -2.22 46.30
C ASP A 351 5.01 -3.46 45.50
N LEU A 352 5.56 -4.63 45.85
CA LEU A 352 5.27 -5.89 45.15
C LEU A 352 3.86 -6.40 45.43
N GLU A 353 3.37 -6.20 46.65
CA GLU A 353 2.07 -6.66 47.11
C GLU A 353 0.99 -5.60 46.83
N ASP A 354 1.29 -4.33 47.06
CA ASP A 354 0.31 -3.23 46.92
C ASP A 354 0.31 -2.54 45.55
N GLY A 355 1.31 -2.81 44.70
CA GLY A 355 1.49 -2.12 43.43
C GLY A 355 1.92 -0.66 43.64
N ARG A 356 1.38 0.28 42.85
CA ARG A 356 1.82 1.68 42.90
C ARG A 356 1.33 2.37 44.18
N LEU A 357 2.25 2.81 45.04
CA LEU A 357 1.91 3.58 46.23
C LEU A 357 1.64 5.05 45.85
N SER A 358 0.64 5.66 46.50
CA SER A 358 0.20 7.04 46.21
C SER A 358 -0.32 7.76 47.47
N GLY A 359 -0.42 9.09 47.39
CA GLY A 359 -1.00 9.90 48.45
C GLY A 359 -0.27 9.75 49.80
N ARG A 360 -1.03 9.41 50.85
CA ARG A 360 -0.52 9.34 52.24
C ARG A 360 0.52 8.24 52.48
N SER A 361 0.67 7.29 51.57
CA SER A 361 1.73 6.30 51.62
C SER A 361 3.11 6.90 51.40
N LEU A 362 3.22 8.11 50.83
CA LEU A 362 4.48 8.85 50.73
C LEU A 362 4.50 10.02 51.70
N SER A 363 5.54 10.14 52.50
CA SER A 363 5.75 11.28 53.42
C SER A 363 7.12 11.94 53.19
N TRP A 364 7.14 13.26 53.14
CA TRP A 364 8.31 14.05 52.83
C TRP A 364 8.81 14.83 54.03
N LYS A 365 10.12 14.81 54.23
CA LYS A 365 10.82 15.56 55.27
C LYS A 365 12.02 16.31 54.71
N ASP A 366 12.25 17.48 55.25
CA ASP A 366 13.47 18.25 55.08
C ASP A 366 14.31 18.16 56.36
N ARG A 367 15.63 18.03 56.20
CA ARG A 367 16.62 18.11 57.27
C ARG A 367 17.71 19.10 56.87
N TYR A 368 17.95 20.13 57.68
CA TYR A 368 19.04 21.10 57.52
C TYR A 368 19.64 21.49 58.88
N VAL A 369 20.74 22.25 58.88
CA VAL A 369 21.42 22.68 60.11
C VAL A 369 21.21 24.18 60.32
N TYR A 370 20.79 24.57 61.53
CA TYR A 370 20.66 25.96 61.95
C TYR A 370 21.37 26.20 63.29
N ARG A 371 22.30 27.17 63.34
CA ARG A 371 23.07 27.51 64.56
C ARG A 371 23.68 26.29 65.26
N GLY A 372 24.18 25.33 64.49
CA GLY A 372 24.78 24.10 65.00
C GLY A 372 23.80 23.00 65.43
N ALA A 373 22.48 23.22 65.30
CA ALA A 373 21.45 22.23 65.60
C ALA A 373 20.78 21.72 64.31
N GLU A 374 20.45 20.42 64.29
CA GLU A 374 19.66 19.82 63.20
C GLU A 374 18.19 20.24 63.33
N VAL A 375 17.61 20.69 62.24
CA VAL A 375 16.18 21.02 62.13
C VAL A 375 15.54 20.07 61.14
N VAL A 376 14.47 19.40 61.56
CA VAL A 376 13.67 18.49 60.73
C VAL A 376 12.27 19.08 60.55
N ARG A 377 11.81 19.17 59.29
CA ARG A 377 10.51 19.72 58.93
C ARG A 377 9.71 18.71 58.12
N ASN A 378 8.42 18.58 58.42
CA ASN A 378 7.50 17.81 57.59
C ASN A 378 7.05 18.69 56.42
N LEU A 379 7.22 18.21 55.19
CA LEU A 379 6.89 18.96 53.98
C LEU A 379 5.52 18.57 53.40
N GLY A 380 5.02 17.37 53.74
CA GLY A 380 3.71 16.90 53.30
C GLY A 380 3.71 15.44 52.88
N THR A 381 2.67 15.05 52.16
CA THR A 381 2.47 13.69 51.64
C THR A 381 2.06 13.73 50.17
N GLY A 382 2.31 12.63 49.45
CA GLY A 382 1.93 12.47 48.05
C GLY A 382 3.13 12.25 47.13
N GLU A 383 2.84 11.86 45.88
CA GLU A 383 3.86 11.61 44.86
C GLU A 383 4.56 12.87 44.39
N SER A 384 3.91 14.02 44.56
CA SER A 384 4.50 15.31 44.30
C SER A 384 4.09 16.30 45.37
N ILE A 385 5.06 17.09 45.81
CA ILE A 385 4.85 18.21 46.72
C ILE A 385 5.50 19.46 46.14
N ASN A 386 4.81 20.60 46.24
CA ASN A 386 5.39 21.89 45.90
C ASN A 386 5.79 22.58 47.20
N VAL A 387 7.08 22.84 47.38
CA VAL A 387 7.63 23.45 48.59
C VAL A 387 8.22 24.81 48.21
N SER A 388 7.70 25.84 48.84
CA SER A 388 8.23 27.20 48.76
C SER A 388 8.96 27.56 50.05
N ASN A 389 9.82 28.57 49.96
CA ASN A 389 10.43 29.22 51.11
C ASN A 389 11.26 28.26 51.99
N LEU A 390 12.13 27.48 51.36
CA LEU A 390 13.12 26.71 52.12
C LEU A 390 14.10 27.69 52.81
N PRO A 391 14.39 27.55 54.11
CA PRO A 391 15.24 28.49 54.85
C PRO A 391 16.69 28.43 54.39
N ALA A 392 17.29 29.58 54.15
CA ALA A 392 18.73 29.72 53.97
C ALA A 392 19.36 30.54 55.11
N PRO A 393 19.48 30.00 56.34
CA PRO A 393 20.05 30.72 57.47
C PRO A 393 21.52 31.12 57.30
N VAL A 394 22.23 30.44 56.41
CA VAL A 394 23.59 30.77 55.95
C VAL A 394 23.63 30.60 54.43
N ALA A 395 24.63 31.21 53.79
CA ALA A 395 24.90 30.96 52.38
C ALA A 395 25.06 29.45 52.14
N ASP A 396 24.50 28.96 51.03
CA ASP A 396 24.55 27.56 50.60
C ASP A 396 24.05 26.57 51.67
N THR A 397 22.91 26.87 52.30
CA THR A 397 22.34 25.97 53.31
C THR A 397 22.03 24.62 52.65
N ARG A 398 22.62 23.56 53.21
CA ARG A 398 22.44 22.19 52.73
C ARG A 398 21.20 21.56 53.36
N HIS A 399 20.21 21.25 52.52
CA HIS A 399 19.01 20.50 52.89
C HIS A 399 19.11 19.05 52.40
N VAL A 400 18.64 18.11 53.21
CA VAL A 400 18.44 16.72 52.83
C VAL A 400 16.94 16.46 52.77
N ILE A 401 16.42 16.38 51.55
CA ILE A 401 15.02 16.07 51.31
C ILE A 401 14.87 14.57 51.22
N THR A 402 14.04 14.01 52.10
CA THR A 402 13.80 12.58 52.21
C THR A 402 12.33 12.29 51.97
N VAL A 403 12.04 11.35 51.08
CA VAL A 403 10.72 10.74 50.94
C VAL A 403 10.75 9.36 51.60
N THR A 404 9.72 9.05 52.40
CA THR A 404 9.47 7.72 52.95
C THR A 404 8.21 7.16 52.31
N ALA A 405 8.31 6.01 51.65
CA ALA A 405 7.15 5.24 51.22
C ALA A 405 6.81 4.20 52.30
N THR A 406 5.52 4.04 52.59
CA THR A 406 4.96 3.05 53.52
C THR A 406 3.90 2.23 52.80
N ASP A 407 4.06 0.92 52.81
CA ASP A 407 3.10 -0.02 52.22
C ASP A 407 1.89 -0.27 53.14
N SER A 408 0.94 -1.10 52.72
CA SER A 408 -0.26 -1.41 53.50
C SER A 408 0.03 -2.29 54.73
N GLY A 409 1.12 -3.05 54.70
CA GLY A 409 1.62 -3.85 55.82
C GLY A 409 2.45 -3.05 56.84
N GLY A 410 2.71 -1.77 56.57
CA GLY A 410 3.46 -0.86 57.42
C GLY A 410 4.98 -0.91 57.26
N LEU A 411 5.53 -1.65 56.29
CA LEU A 411 6.97 -1.58 56.00
C LEU A 411 7.29 -0.32 55.20
N THR A 412 8.50 0.17 55.38
CA THR A 412 8.92 1.45 54.82
C THR A 412 10.23 1.38 54.05
N SER A 413 10.36 2.22 53.04
CA SER A 413 11.65 2.54 52.42
C SER A 413 11.80 4.04 52.22
N THR A 414 13.05 4.50 52.11
CA THR A 414 13.36 5.92 52.00
C THR A 414 14.30 6.20 50.83
N ASN A 415 14.10 7.34 50.18
CA ASN A 415 15.06 7.92 49.25
C ASN A 415 15.33 9.38 49.63
N SER A 416 16.57 9.81 49.50
CA SER A 416 16.97 11.18 49.84
C SER A 416 17.78 11.82 48.74
N ILE A 417 17.58 13.12 48.55
CA ILE A 417 18.44 13.99 47.75
C ILE A 417 18.93 15.16 48.61
N VAL A 418 20.02 15.77 48.16
CA VAL A 418 20.56 17.00 48.70
C VAL A 418 20.12 18.16 47.82
N ILE A 419 19.74 19.26 48.43
CA ILE A 419 19.57 20.54 47.72
C ILE A 419 20.30 21.65 48.47
N TYR A 420 20.79 22.64 47.73
CA TYR A 420 21.41 23.84 48.27
C TYR A 420 20.46 25.01 48.13
N VAL A 421 20.22 25.71 49.24
CA VAL A 421 19.37 26.89 49.25
C VAL A 421 20.23 28.11 49.49
N ILE A 422 20.16 29.05 48.54
CA ILE A 422 20.97 30.26 48.51
C ILE A 422 20.10 31.41 48.99
N PRO A 423 20.55 32.21 49.99
CA PRO A 423 19.80 33.37 50.47
C PRO A 423 19.54 34.36 49.32
N GLY A 424 18.29 34.77 49.18
CA GLY A 424 17.83 35.72 48.18
C GLY A 424 18.17 37.13 48.61
N GLY A 425 19.38 37.57 48.26
CA GLY A 425 19.80 38.95 48.44
C GLY A 425 21.29 39.15 48.19
N LEU A 426 21.69 39.18 46.91
CA LEU A 426 22.76 40.01 46.34
C LEU A 426 22.77 39.80 44.80
N ILE A 427 22.04 40.66 44.08
CA ILE A 427 22.57 41.27 42.86
C ILE A 427 22.77 42.75 43.20
#